data_AF-A0A7K1J578-F1
#
_entry.id   AF-A0A7K1J578-F1
#
_cell.length_a   1.000
_cell.length_b   1.000
_cell.length_c   1.000
_cell.angle_alpha   90.00
_cell.angle_beta   90.00
_cell.angle_gamma   90.00
#
_symmetry.space_group_name_H-M   'P 1'
#
loop_
_entity.id
_entity.type
_entity.pdbx_description
1 polymer ?
#
loop_
_entity_poly.entity_id
_entity_poly.type
_entity_poly.pdbx_seq_one_letter_code
_entity_poly.pdbx_strand_id
1 'polypeptide(L)'
;MSKSERHTQPVYYNELYDIEDFIDSSCLNNEDLQAPTFLWDSSICESSRQDDAQRLSTPVAPANEAESVMTLSMQWYFDSLAAVVPGATRTSDGIEMPIREMPTFRIDSQALAGVSSVVGNAVASNHWLDAVNNLARALEVTADFLNNCADRDNEGLDFLKDVIMQVQVYMDSVARNADPDTAAQALRRITDVACSKYFHLNATKMVELLACALSFAYYDDTRVFAYESLDRAVAYMRANMDEIEHYDMPADPDTARGHGSAAGMSNADSANNEELDRINEQFEEMMAEEFDSDDNLDMLLSGTLPADSALNLTLDPVEFNRHLHQLAREQFEQAVLFLQHDLARISHEDAEADELLRAHIDMEPFADMLALRLISTQRFDDLLELANTIEHDHPNQLMMLFPETLVPYQWDSIREIALQGLDRREDLKHMYRERIIEAYDPSDTRALTNLRALCEDDWDEQVREIVREYADGNDRYARNMIYEQMMIAEDLVDEAQRYVRNFPEAKEDLALLLW
;
A
#
# COMPACT_ATOMS: atom_id res chain seq x y z
N MET A 1 36.88 -36.18 -39.66
CA MET A 1 36.11 -34.93 -39.66
C MET A 1 35.23 -34.97 -38.42
N SER A 2 35.55 -34.07 -37.50
CA SER A 2 35.17 -34.10 -36.08
C SER A 2 33.71 -33.69 -35.87
N LYS A 3 33.01 -34.42 -34.98
CA LYS A 3 31.76 -33.99 -34.35
C LYS A 3 32.08 -32.85 -33.37
N SER A 4 32.00 -31.62 -33.83
CA SER A 4 32.00 -30.43 -32.98
C SER A 4 31.19 -29.38 -33.71
N GLU A 5 30.34 -28.65 -32.99
CA GLU A 5 29.39 -27.65 -33.49
C GLU A 5 28.01 -28.21 -33.90
N ARG A 6 27.36 -28.95 -32.99
CA ARG A 6 25.91 -28.72 -32.83
C ARG A 6 25.78 -27.48 -31.96
N HIS A 7 25.28 -26.40 -32.55
CA HIS A 7 24.84 -25.22 -31.80
C HIS A 7 23.74 -25.70 -30.84
N THR A 8 24.02 -25.72 -29.55
CA THR A 8 22.99 -25.74 -28.50
C THR A 8 22.09 -24.55 -28.76
N GLN A 9 20.82 -24.81 -29.10
CA GLN A 9 19.83 -23.74 -29.11
C GLN A 9 19.74 -23.18 -27.68
N PRO A 10 19.68 -21.86 -27.49
CA PRO A 10 19.44 -21.31 -26.17
C PRO A 10 18.09 -21.84 -25.67
N VAL A 11 18.09 -22.40 -24.46
CA VAL A 11 16.85 -22.70 -23.75
C VAL A 11 16.22 -21.34 -23.46
N TYR A 12 15.03 -21.11 -24.00
CA TYR A 12 14.29 -19.88 -23.76
C TYR A 12 13.48 -20.07 -22.48
N TYR A 13 13.90 -19.38 -21.41
CA TYR A 13 13.20 -19.37 -20.14
C TYR A 13 12.01 -18.43 -20.27
N ASN A 14 10.81 -18.99 -20.50
CA ASN A 14 9.61 -18.20 -20.71
C ASN A 14 9.26 -17.40 -19.46
N GLU A 15 9.41 -17.98 -18.26
CA GLU A 15 9.02 -17.35 -17.01
C GLU A 15 9.89 -16.13 -16.69
N LEU A 16 11.22 -16.26 -16.81
CA LEU A 16 12.13 -15.12 -16.70
C LEU A 16 11.79 -14.04 -17.73
N TYR A 17 11.55 -14.41 -18.99
CA TYR A 17 11.20 -13.47 -20.03
C TYR A 17 9.87 -12.74 -19.76
N ASP A 18 8.84 -13.48 -19.33
CA ASP A 18 7.52 -12.92 -19.03
C ASP A 18 7.59 -11.92 -17.86
N ILE A 19 8.46 -12.16 -16.88
CA ILE A 19 8.66 -11.25 -15.76
C ILE A 19 9.55 -10.06 -16.10
N GLU A 20 10.59 -10.25 -16.92
CA GLU A 20 11.35 -9.13 -17.48
C GLU A 20 10.44 -8.23 -18.33
N ASP A 21 9.57 -8.81 -19.16
CA ASP A 21 8.58 -8.06 -19.96
C ASP A 21 7.56 -7.34 -19.07
N PHE A 22 7.09 -7.98 -17.99
CA PHE A 22 6.24 -7.32 -16.99
C PHE A 22 6.93 -6.13 -16.33
N ILE A 23 8.18 -6.28 -15.90
CA ILE A 23 8.95 -5.19 -15.27
C ILE A 23 9.15 -4.05 -16.27
N ASP A 24 9.51 -4.36 -17.51
CA ASP A 24 9.75 -3.37 -18.55
C ASP A 24 8.48 -2.63 -18.99
N SER A 25 7.31 -3.29 -18.96
CA SER A 25 6.02 -2.77 -19.41
C SER A 25 5.12 -2.21 -18.30
N SER A 26 5.43 -2.48 -17.03
CA SER A 26 4.66 -2.01 -15.88
C SER A 26 5.03 -0.58 -15.48
N CYS A 27 4.18 0.04 -14.65
CA CYS A 27 4.40 1.36 -14.02
C CYS A 27 5.68 1.47 -13.18
N LEU A 28 6.41 0.36 -13.01
CA LEU A 28 7.68 0.26 -12.32
C LEU A 28 8.86 0.79 -13.17
N ASN A 29 8.68 0.93 -14.48
CA ASN A 29 9.67 1.46 -15.41
C ASN A 29 9.46 2.96 -15.65
N ASN A 30 9.92 3.77 -14.71
CA ASN A 30 10.01 5.21 -14.91
C ASN A 30 11.22 5.49 -15.82
N GLU A 31 11.05 6.06 -17.02
CA GLU A 31 12.20 6.37 -17.92
C GLU A 31 13.30 7.20 -17.21
N ASP A 32 12.91 7.99 -16.21
CA ASP A 32 13.79 8.84 -15.40
C ASP A 32 14.38 8.14 -14.14
N LEU A 33 13.79 7.03 -13.66
CA LEU A 33 14.24 6.30 -12.47
C LEU A 33 14.58 4.85 -12.83
N GLN A 34 15.79 4.41 -12.48
CA GLN A 34 16.27 3.05 -12.79
C GLN A 34 15.62 1.94 -11.93
N ALA A 35 14.64 2.28 -11.09
CA ALA A 35 13.97 1.35 -10.18
C ALA A 35 12.59 1.88 -9.78
N PRO A 36 11.68 0.98 -9.37
CA PRO A 36 10.35 1.35 -8.90
C PRO A 36 10.33 2.13 -7.58
N THR A 37 9.19 2.77 -7.35
CA THR A 37 8.80 3.57 -6.18
C THR A 37 7.43 3.11 -5.68
N PHE A 38 7.12 3.33 -4.40
CA PHE A 38 5.87 2.90 -3.77
C PHE A 38 4.72 3.91 -3.92
N LEU A 39 5.00 5.19 -3.66
CA LEU A 39 4.03 6.29 -3.55
C LEU A 39 4.08 7.26 -4.74
N TRP A 40 5.15 7.22 -5.53
CA TRP A 40 5.33 8.11 -6.66
C TRP A 40 5.28 7.36 -8.00
N ASP A 41 4.64 7.96 -9.00
CA ASP A 41 4.56 7.43 -10.37
C ASP A 41 4.65 8.55 -11.42
N SER A 42 5.20 8.23 -12.60
CA SER A 42 5.30 9.13 -13.77
C SER A 42 3.99 9.77 -14.17
N SER A 43 2.85 9.09 -13.94
CA SER A 43 1.52 9.61 -14.27
C SER A 43 1.21 10.96 -13.59
N ILE A 44 1.78 11.22 -12.40
CA ILE A 44 1.68 12.51 -11.70
C ILE A 44 2.35 13.61 -12.54
N CYS A 45 3.57 13.35 -13.04
CA CYS A 45 4.32 14.28 -13.88
C CYS A 45 3.68 14.47 -15.26
N GLU A 46 3.13 13.41 -15.86
CA GLU A 46 2.43 13.52 -17.14
C GLU A 46 1.18 14.39 -17.02
N SER A 47 0.37 14.13 -15.99
CA SER A 47 -0.84 14.89 -15.69
C SER A 47 -0.52 16.37 -15.42
N SER A 48 0.49 16.64 -14.60
CA SER A 48 0.88 18.01 -14.25
C SER A 48 1.39 18.79 -15.46
N ARG A 49 2.12 18.15 -16.38
CA ARG A 49 2.59 18.76 -17.65
C ARG A 49 1.42 19.06 -18.58
N GLN A 50 0.42 18.18 -18.65
CA GLN A 50 -0.79 18.42 -19.43
C GLN A 50 -1.57 19.62 -18.89
N ASP A 51 -1.68 19.73 -17.57
CA ASP A 51 -2.36 20.84 -16.89
C ASP A 51 -1.63 22.17 -17.08
N ASP A 52 -0.29 22.16 -16.97
CA ASP A 52 0.55 23.36 -17.16
C ASP A 52 0.28 24.06 -18.50
N ALA A 53 0.00 23.29 -19.56
CA ALA A 53 -0.33 23.84 -20.88
C ALA A 53 -1.66 24.63 -20.90
N GLN A 54 -2.54 24.38 -19.93
CA GLN A 54 -3.87 24.99 -19.82
C GLN A 54 -3.97 26.01 -18.68
N ARG A 55 -2.98 26.07 -17.76
CA ARG A 55 -2.97 27.01 -16.64
C ARG A 55 -2.98 28.47 -17.12
N LEU A 56 -3.75 29.28 -16.39
CA LEU A 56 -3.95 30.69 -16.67
C LEU A 56 -3.18 31.54 -15.65
N SER A 57 -2.65 32.69 -16.11
CA SER A 57 -2.16 33.76 -15.22
C SER A 57 -3.29 34.60 -14.65
N THR A 58 -4.35 33.94 -14.19
CA THR A 58 -5.48 34.57 -13.51
C THR A 58 -5.30 34.41 -12.01
N PRO A 59 -5.47 35.48 -11.21
CA PRO A 59 -5.44 35.38 -9.76
C PRO A 59 -6.49 34.38 -9.25
N VAL A 60 -6.16 33.71 -8.15
CA VAL A 60 -7.13 32.89 -7.41
C VAL A 60 -8.00 33.76 -6.51
N ALA A 61 -9.13 33.22 -6.05
CA ALA A 61 -9.96 33.88 -5.05
C ALA A 61 -9.14 34.24 -3.79
N PRO A 62 -9.30 35.45 -3.22
CA PRO A 62 -8.69 35.81 -1.95
C PRO A 62 -9.08 34.82 -0.84
N ALA A 63 -8.16 34.51 0.08
CA ALA A 63 -8.35 33.45 1.09
C ALA A 63 -9.67 33.57 1.89
N ASN A 64 -10.06 34.79 2.28
CA ASN A 64 -11.31 35.04 3.00
C ASN A 64 -12.58 34.78 2.15
N GLU A 65 -12.52 35.09 0.85
CA GLU A 65 -13.61 34.82 -0.08
C GLU A 65 -13.69 33.33 -0.40
N ALA A 66 -12.54 32.69 -0.64
CA ALA A 66 -12.43 31.25 -0.86
C ALA A 66 -13.04 30.47 0.32
N GLU A 67 -12.63 30.78 1.55
CA GLU A 67 -13.17 30.14 2.75
C GLU A 67 -14.68 30.34 2.91
N SER A 68 -15.18 31.55 2.62
CA SER A 68 -16.62 31.84 2.66
C SER A 68 -17.38 31.00 1.63
N VAL A 69 -16.85 30.83 0.42
CA VAL A 69 -17.46 30.03 -0.64
C VAL A 69 -17.50 28.55 -0.27
N MET A 70 -16.42 28.02 0.32
CA MET A 70 -16.35 26.61 0.75
C MET A 70 -17.34 26.31 1.87
N THR A 71 -17.34 27.12 2.91
CA THR A 71 -18.11 26.86 4.14
C THR A 71 -19.60 27.16 4.01
N LEU A 72 -20.02 28.08 3.13
CA LEU A 72 -21.43 28.45 2.97
C LEU A 72 -22.31 27.26 2.53
N SER A 73 -21.82 26.44 1.59
CA SER A 73 -22.55 25.26 1.12
C SER A 73 -22.69 24.20 2.22
N MET A 74 -21.63 24.00 3.02
CA MET A 74 -21.64 23.09 4.18
C MET A 74 -22.61 23.59 5.28
N GLN A 75 -22.65 24.89 5.53
CA GLN A 75 -23.59 25.48 6.48
C GLN A 75 -25.04 25.23 6.06
N TRP A 76 -25.37 25.39 4.77
CA TRP A 76 -26.72 25.09 4.27
C TRP A 76 -27.08 23.62 4.39
N TYR A 77 -26.10 22.72 4.20
CA TYR A 77 -26.29 21.30 4.44
C TYR A 77 -26.66 21.03 5.89
N PHE A 78 -25.86 21.50 6.86
CA PHE A 78 -26.17 21.28 8.28
C PHE A 78 -27.45 21.98 8.71
N ASP A 79 -27.73 23.21 8.27
CA ASP A 79 -28.97 23.93 8.55
C ASP A 79 -30.20 23.14 8.04
N SER A 80 -30.09 22.49 6.88
CA SER A 80 -31.12 21.61 6.33
C SER A 80 -31.32 20.37 7.21
N LEU A 81 -30.22 19.75 7.67
CA LEU A 81 -30.29 18.61 8.59
C LEU A 81 -30.95 19.00 9.92
N ALA A 82 -30.56 20.12 10.52
CA ALA A 82 -31.14 20.61 11.77
C ALA A 82 -32.65 20.87 11.68
N ALA A 83 -33.15 21.20 10.48
CA ALA A 83 -34.58 21.41 10.26
C ALA A 83 -35.37 20.09 10.18
N VAL A 84 -34.71 18.97 9.86
CA VAL A 84 -35.36 17.67 9.61
C VAL A 84 -35.13 16.68 10.75
N VAL A 85 -33.96 16.72 11.40
CA VAL A 85 -33.56 15.79 12.46
C VAL A 85 -34.10 16.26 13.82
N PRO A 86 -35.00 15.50 14.48
CA PRO A 86 -35.65 15.93 15.71
C PRO A 86 -34.70 16.18 16.90
N GLY A 87 -33.59 15.44 16.99
CA GLY A 87 -32.58 15.59 18.04
C GLY A 87 -31.53 16.68 17.79
N ALA A 88 -31.59 17.38 16.66
CA ALA A 88 -30.59 18.40 16.32
C ALA A 88 -30.82 19.70 17.10
N THR A 89 -29.77 20.18 17.77
CA THR A 89 -29.77 21.45 18.51
C THR A 89 -28.73 22.40 17.97
N ARG A 90 -29.15 23.63 17.67
CA ARG A 90 -28.23 24.71 17.28
C ARG A 90 -27.52 25.26 18.52
N THR A 91 -26.20 25.16 18.55
CA THR A 91 -25.34 25.71 19.60
C THR A 91 -24.62 26.98 19.12
N SER A 92 -23.79 27.58 19.96
CA SER A 92 -22.91 28.70 19.59
C SER A 92 -21.87 28.29 18.54
N ASP A 93 -21.47 27.02 18.57
CA ASP A 93 -20.33 26.50 17.81
C ASP A 93 -20.77 25.68 16.59
N GLY A 94 -22.08 25.43 16.43
CA GLY A 94 -22.60 24.76 15.24
C GLY A 94 -23.97 24.12 15.45
N ILE A 95 -24.15 22.97 14.82
CA ILE A 95 -25.34 22.12 14.96
C ILE A 95 -24.87 20.82 15.59
N GLU A 96 -25.34 20.55 16.80
CA GLU A 96 -25.11 19.27 17.46
C GLU A 96 -26.27 18.34 17.15
N MET A 97 -25.97 17.11 16.74
CA MET A 97 -26.97 16.08 16.52
C MET A 97 -26.46 14.73 17.05
N PRO A 98 -27.33 13.91 17.67
CA PRO A 98 -26.95 12.56 18.08
C PRO A 98 -26.47 11.75 16.86
N ILE A 99 -25.32 11.08 16.97
CA ILE A 99 -24.69 10.33 15.85
C ILE A 99 -25.66 9.30 15.25
N ARG A 100 -26.44 8.60 16.08
CA ARG A 100 -27.46 7.64 15.64
C ARG A 100 -28.59 8.26 14.81
N GLU A 101 -28.82 9.56 14.93
CA GLU A 101 -29.83 10.29 14.17
C GLU A 101 -29.22 11.05 12.98
N MET A 102 -27.88 11.04 12.84
CA MET A 102 -27.18 11.71 11.75
C MET A 102 -27.37 10.91 10.45
N PRO A 103 -28.01 11.49 9.43
CA PRO A 103 -28.20 10.81 8.16
C PRO A 103 -26.86 10.66 7.44
N THR A 104 -26.75 9.58 6.65
CA THR A 104 -25.59 9.35 5.80
C THR A 104 -25.42 10.51 4.81
N PHE A 105 -24.21 11.07 4.78
CA PHE A 105 -23.82 12.11 3.83
C PHE A 105 -23.92 11.57 2.40
N ARG A 106 -24.34 12.43 1.47
CA ARG A 106 -24.37 12.14 0.02
C ARG A 106 -23.80 13.32 -0.74
N ILE A 107 -22.92 13.07 -1.71
CA ILE A 107 -22.28 14.10 -2.55
C ILE A 107 -23.30 14.93 -3.33
N ASP A 108 -24.44 14.32 -3.71
CA ASP A 108 -25.57 14.97 -4.38
C ASP A 108 -26.22 16.08 -3.54
N SER A 109 -25.95 16.15 -2.24
CA SER A 109 -26.38 17.24 -1.36
C SER A 109 -25.76 18.59 -1.71
N GLN A 110 -24.71 18.61 -2.55
CA GLN A 110 -23.94 19.80 -2.93
C GLN A 110 -23.21 20.49 -1.75
N ALA A 111 -23.07 19.83 -0.60
CA ALA A 111 -22.36 20.40 0.55
C ALA A 111 -20.91 20.79 0.22
N LEU A 112 -20.24 20.00 -0.63
CA LEU A 112 -18.85 20.19 -1.04
C LEU A 112 -18.68 21.00 -2.34
N ALA A 113 -19.76 21.48 -2.96
CA ALA A 113 -19.69 22.19 -4.25
C ALA A 113 -18.87 23.50 -4.18
N GLY A 114 -18.85 24.15 -3.01
CA GLY A 114 -18.02 25.32 -2.76
C GLY A 114 -16.53 24.98 -2.80
N VAL A 115 -16.14 23.84 -2.22
CA VAL A 115 -14.79 23.30 -2.27
C VAL A 115 -14.38 23.00 -3.71
N SER A 116 -15.20 22.27 -4.47
CA SER A 116 -14.92 21.96 -5.88
C SER A 116 -14.67 23.21 -6.72
N SER A 117 -15.42 24.29 -6.46
CA SER A 117 -15.28 25.56 -7.18
C SER A 117 -13.96 26.25 -6.86
N VAL A 118 -13.55 26.26 -5.60
CA VAL A 118 -12.29 26.87 -5.14
C VAL A 118 -11.08 26.07 -5.60
N VAL A 119 -11.14 24.74 -5.49
CA VAL A 119 -10.10 23.83 -6.00
C VAL A 119 -9.96 24.02 -7.51
N GLY A 120 -11.05 23.98 -8.27
CA GLY A 120 -11.04 24.21 -9.72
C GLY A 120 -10.42 25.55 -10.13
N ASN A 121 -10.68 26.63 -9.37
CA ASN A 121 -10.02 27.92 -9.60
C ASN A 121 -8.51 27.88 -9.28
N ALA A 122 -8.13 27.23 -8.19
CA ALA A 122 -6.73 27.12 -7.76
C ALA A 122 -5.89 26.29 -8.74
N VAL A 123 -6.37 25.11 -9.13
CA VAL A 123 -5.68 24.25 -10.10
C VAL A 123 -5.64 24.86 -11.50
N ALA A 124 -6.53 25.79 -11.85
CA ALA A 124 -6.42 26.49 -13.15
C ALA A 124 -5.37 27.61 -13.14
N SER A 125 -4.79 27.99 -11.99
CA SER A 125 -3.91 29.14 -11.85
C SER A 125 -2.42 28.77 -11.77
N ASN A 126 -1.55 29.65 -12.25
CA ASN A 126 -0.10 29.60 -12.00
C ASN A 126 0.36 30.58 -10.91
N HIS A 127 -0.57 31.16 -10.14
CA HIS A 127 -0.26 31.87 -8.91
C HIS A 127 0.03 30.85 -7.78
N TRP A 128 1.19 30.20 -7.87
CA TRP A 128 1.55 28.98 -7.13
C TRP A 128 1.21 29.05 -5.63
N LEU A 129 1.74 30.04 -4.90
CA LEU A 129 1.54 30.14 -3.45
C LEU A 129 0.09 30.42 -3.06
N ASP A 130 -0.56 31.35 -3.76
CA ASP A 130 -1.95 31.72 -3.46
C ASP A 130 -2.90 30.55 -3.76
N ALA A 131 -2.66 29.83 -4.85
CA ALA A 131 -3.40 28.61 -5.20
C ALA A 131 -3.20 27.51 -4.17
N VAL A 132 -1.95 27.24 -3.76
CA VAL A 132 -1.64 26.24 -2.71
C VAL A 132 -2.28 26.61 -1.38
N ASN A 133 -2.34 27.90 -1.01
CA ASN A 133 -3.07 28.33 0.19
C ASN A 133 -4.57 28.00 0.12
N ASN A 134 -5.20 28.18 -1.05
CA ASN A 134 -6.60 27.82 -1.26
C ASN A 134 -6.81 26.30 -1.26
N LEU A 135 -5.91 25.53 -1.88
CA LEU A 135 -5.93 24.07 -1.87
C LEU A 135 -5.75 23.50 -0.45
N ALA A 136 -4.78 24.03 0.30
CA ALA A 136 -4.57 23.70 1.70
C ALA A 136 -5.82 23.97 2.55
N ARG A 137 -6.47 25.13 2.32
CA ARG A 137 -7.71 25.46 3.03
C ARG A 137 -8.88 24.54 2.62
N ALA A 138 -8.94 24.14 1.36
CA ALA A 138 -9.92 23.16 0.87
C ALA A 138 -9.77 21.80 1.56
N LEU A 139 -8.54 21.31 1.71
CA LEU A 139 -8.25 20.08 2.46
C LEU A 139 -8.69 20.19 3.92
N GLU A 140 -8.29 21.25 4.63
CA GLU A 140 -8.67 21.49 6.03
C GLU A 140 -10.19 21.54 6.22
N VAL A 141 -10.89 22.31 5.37
CA VAL A 141 -12.35 22.49 5.48
C VAL A 141 -13.10 21.22 5.11
N THR A 142 -12.58 20.43 4.17
CA THR A 142 -13.17 19.13 3.80
C THR A 142 -12.97 18.13 4.94
N ALA A 143 -11.76 18.01 5.49
CA ALA A 143 -11.49 17.09 6.59
C ALA A 143 -12.29 17.48 7.86
N ASP A 144 -12.40 18.77 8.17
CA ASP A 144 -13.25 19.26 9.25
C ASP A 144 -14.74 18.94 9.02
N PHE A 145 -15.22 19.04 7.76
CA PHE A 145 -16.58 18.64 7.41
C PHE A 145 -16.81 17.15 7.62
N LEU A 146 -15.88 16.30 7.18
CA LEU A 146 -15.98 14.84 7.33
C LEU A 146 -15.99 14.43 8.80
N ASN A 147 -15.20 15.10 9.66
CA ASN A 147 -15.24 14.93 11.11
C ASN A 147 -16.54 15.41 11.79
N ASN A 148 -17.48 15.97 11.02
CA ASN A 148 -18.77 16.45 11.52
C ASN A 148 -19.96 15.83 10.77
N CYS A 149 -19.72 14.85 9.88
CA CYS A 149 -20.76 14.20 9.08
C CYS A 149 -20.62 12.68 9.13
N ALA A 150 -21.73 11.96 8.95
CA ALA A 150 -21.70 10.50 8.90
C ALA A 150 -21.53 10.04 7.46
N ASP A 151 -20.32 9.68 7.05
CA ASP A 151 -19.97 9.32 5.66
C ASP A 151 -19.93 7.80 5.40
N ARG A 152 -21.03 7.10 5.74
CA ARG A 152 -21.09 5.63 5.69
C ARG A 152 -20.98 4.98 4.30
N ASP A 153 -21.09 5.79 3.26
CA ASP A 153 -20.95 5.33 1.87
C ASP A 153 -19.58 5.74 1.27
N ASN A 154 -18.68 6.32 2.08
CA ASN A 154 -17.37 6.86 1.69
C ASN A 154 -17.37 7.92 0.58
N GLU A 155 -18.53 8.49 0.23
CA GLU A 155 -18.63 9.49 -0.85
C GLU A 155 -17.85 10.78 -0.52
N GLY A 156 -17.76 11.13 0.77
CA GLY A 156 -16.98 12.27 1.25
C GLY A 156 -15.47 11.97 1.31
N LEU A 157 -15.09 10.77 1.75
CA LEU A 157 -13.72 10.28 1.74
C LEU A 157 -13.17 10.22 0.31
N ASP A 158 -13.94 9.68 -0.64
CA ASP A 158 -13.59 9.64 -2.07
C ASP A 158 -13.36 11.06 -2.62
N PHE A 159 -14.23 12.01 -2.25
CA PHE A 159 -14.03 13.41 -2.60
C PHE A 159 -12.73 13.97 -2.02
N LEU A 160 -12.38 13.64 -0.78
CA LEU A 160 -11.12 14.05 -0.17
C LEU A 160 -9.91 13.45 -0.92
N LYS A 161 -9.97 12.15 -1.29
CA LYS A 161 -8.94 11.49 -2.12
C LYS A 161 -8.75 12.21 -3.45
N ASP A 162 -9.85 12.57 -4.13
CA ASP A 162 -9.80 13.33 -5.38
C ASP A 162 -9.13 14.71 -5.23
N VAL A 163 -9.35 15.39 -4.09
CA VAL A 163 -8.69 16.67 -3.79
C VAL A 163 -7.20 16.45 -3.49
N ILE A 164 -6.84 15.42 -2.72
CA ILE A 164 -5.44 15.06 -2.44
C ILE A 164 -4.68 14.80 -3.74
N MET A 165 -5.23 13.99 -4.65
CA MET A 165 -4.64 13.71 -5.95
C MET A 165 -4.43 14.99 -6.78
N GLN A 166 -5.43 15.89 -6.82
CA GLN A 166 -5.28 17.19 -7.49
C GLN A 166 -4.18 18.06 -6.86
N VAL A 167 -4.03 18.01 -5.54
CA VAL A 167 -2.93 18.70 -4.85
C VAL A 167 -1.58 18.10 -5.21
N GLN A 168 -1.44 16.77 -5.23
CA GLN A 168 -0.20 16.10 -5.64
C GLN A 168 0.21 16.52 -7.07
N VAL A 169 -0.71 16.45 -8.02
CA VAL A 169 -0.48 16.89 -9.42
C VAL A 169 -0.13 18.38 -9.49
N TYR A 170 -0.80 19.24 -8.71
CA TYR A 170 -0.48 20.66 -8.66
C TYR A 170 0.91 20.93 -8.06
N MET A 171 1.26 20.22 -7.00
CA MET A 171 2.53 20.37 -6.29
C MET A 171 3.71 19.93 -7.14
N ASP A 172 3.53 18.96 -8.04
CA ASP A 172 4.52 18.65 -9.07
C ASP A 172 4.78 19.85 -10.01
N SER A 173 3.73 20.53 -10.46
CA SER A 173 3.87 21.78 -11.23
C SER A 173 4.57 22.88 -10.43
N VAL A 174 4.32 22.98 -9.12
CA VAL A 174 4.99 23.94 -8.23
C VAL A 174 6.48 23.64 -8.13
N ALA A 175 6.85 22.38 -7.88
CA ALA A 175 8.26 21.95 -7.81
C ALA A 175 9.02 22.28 -9.10
N ARG A 176 8.36 22.15 -10.26
CA ARG A 176 8.96 22.41 -11.58
C ARG A 176 9.09 23.89 -11.95
N ASN A 177 8.09 24.70 -11.60
CA ASN A 177 7.91 26.02 -12.22
C ASN A 177 8.01 27.20 -11.24
N ALA A 178 7.84 26.98 -9.93
CA ALA A 178 7.93 28.05 -8.94
C ALA A 178 9.39 28.40 -8.64
N ASP A 179 9.65 29.63 -8.21
CA ASP A 179 10.95 29.96 -7.64
C ASP A 179 11.13 29.25 -6.28
N PRO A 180 12.38 28.98 -5.84
CA PRO A 180 12.62 28.16 -4.65
C PRO A 180 11.99 28.68 -3.36
N ASP A 181 11.82 30.00 -3.19
CA ASP A 181 11.21 30.58 -1.99
C ASP A 181 9.70 30.32 -1.99
N THR A 182 9.04 30.55 -3.12
CA THR A 182 7.63 30.20 -3.33
C THR A 182 7.39 28.70 -3.18
N ALA A 183 8.26 27.86 -3.77
CA ALA A 183 8.18 26.41 -3.70
C ALA A 183 8.29 25.91 -2.25
N ALA A 184 9.26 26.42 -1.49
CA ALA A 184 9.44 26.08 -0.08
C ALA A 184 8.24 26.45 0.79
N GLN A 185 7.67 27.65 0.58
CA GLN A 185 6.48 28.10 1.31
C GLN A 185 5.25 27.25 0.98
N ALA A 186 5.07 26.92 -0.31
CA ALA A 186 3.97 26.08 -0.77
C ALA A 186 4.06 24.67 -0.18
N LEU A 187 5.23 24.02 -0.23
CA LEU A 187 5.41 22.68 0.33
C LEU A 187 5.19 22.69 1.84
N ARG A 188 5.78 23.66 2.56
CA ARG A 188 5.55 23.79 4.01
C ARG A 188 4.07 23.93 4.35
N ARG A 189 3.30 24.67 3.54
CA ARG A 189 1.86 24.82 3.79
C ARG A 189 1.10 23.50 3.68
N ILE A 190 1.42 22.66 2.70
CA ILE A 190 0.83 21.31 2.57
C ILE A 190 1.30 20.40 3.70
N THR A 191 2.59 20.43 4.05
CA THR A 191 3.13 19.67 5.18
C THR A 191 2.46 20.05 6.50
N ASP A 192 2.14 21.34 6.72
CA ASP A 192 1.41 21.79 7.89
C ASP A 192 -0.04 21.28 7.93
N VAL A 193 -0.69 21.11 6.77
CA VAL A 193 -2.02 20.49 6.68
C VAL A 193 -1.93 19.00 7.00
N ALA A 194 -0.96 18.28 6.42
CA ALA A 194 -0.73 16.87 6.73
C ALA A 194 -0.41 16.67 8.23
N CYS A 195 0.41 17.55 8.82
CA CYS A 195 0.78 17.54 10.23
C CYS A 195 -0.24 18.31 11.09
N SER A 196 -1.53 17.99 10.95
CA SER A 196 -2.60 18.66 11.69
C SER A 196 -3.51 17.66 12.39
N LYS A 197 -4.36 18.21 13.29
CA LYS A 197 -5.37 17.42 14.02
C LYS A 197 -6.33 16.66 13.10
N TYR A 198 -6.45 17.05 11.83
CA TYR A 198 -7.37 16.44 10.88
C TYR A 198 -6.85 15.10 10.32
N PHE A 199 -5.53 14.91 10.24
CA PHE A 199 -4.93 13.76 9.55
C PHE A 199 -4.12 12.84 10.48
N HIS A 200 -3.78 13.26 11.70
CA HIS A 200 -2.93 12.47 12.60
C HIS A 200 -3.49 11.08 12.99
N LEU A 201 -4.81 10.89 12.90
CA LEU A 201 -5.44 9.59 13.11
C LEU A 201 -5.53 8.77 11.81
N ASN A 202 -5.60 9.43 10.64
CA ASN A 202 -5.57 8.76 9.34
C ASN A 202 -4.16 8.87 8.73
N ALA A 203 -3.27 7.99 9.18
CA ALA A 203 -1.88 7.93 8.76
C ALA A 203 -1.71 7.76 7.24
N THR A 204 -2.58 6.97 6.61
CA THR A 204 -2.58 6.73 5.17
C THR A 204 -2.76 8.04 4.39
N LYS A 205 -3.81 8.83 4.69
CA LYS A 205 -4.05 10.13 4.03
C LYS A 205 -3.02 11.18 4.41
N MET A 206 -2.47 11.12 5.62
CA MET A 206 -1.33 11.95 5.99
C MET A 206 -0.11 11.69 5.09
N VAL A 207 0.23 10.42 4.84
CA VAL A 207 1.38 10.06 3.99
C VAL A 207 1.10 10.33 2.52
N GLU A 208 -0.11 10.12 2.01
CA GLU A 208 -0.50 10.52 0.65
C GLU A 208 -0.28 12.03 0.43
N LEU A 209 -0.67 12.87 1.38
CA LEU A 209 -0.38 14.31 1.31
C LEU A 209 1.13 14.61 1.36
N LEU A 210 1.87 13.92 2.23
CA LEU A 210 3.33 14.09 2.32
C LEU A 210 4.06 13.60 1.06
N ALA A 211 3.49 12.67 0.28
CA ALA A 211 4.04 12.24 -1.00
C ALA A 211 4.17 13.39 -2.01
N CYS A 212 3.47 14.53 -1.83
CA CYS A 212 3.72 15.75 -2.59
C CYS A 212 5.19 16.22 -2.52
N ALA A 213 5.89 15.91 -1.42
CA ALA A 213 7.30 16.25 -1.24
C ALA A 213 8.22 15.51 -2.22
N LEU A 214 7.81 14.35 -2.75
CA LEU A 214 8.61 13.53 -3.65
C LEU A 214 8.92 14.26 -4.96
N SER A 215 7.98 15.04 -5.52
CA SER A 215 8.26 15.88 -6.69
C SER A 215 9.32 16.96 -6.45
N PHE A 216 9.52 17.40 -5.21
CA PHE A 216 10.56 18.39 -4.83
C PHE A 216 11.92 17.71 -4.67
N ALA A 217 11.96 16.42 -4.33
CA ALA A 217 13.19 15.65 -4.17
C ALA A 217 14.01 15.55 -5.48
N TYR A 218 13.29 15.55 -6.61
CA TYR A 218 13.87 15.42 -7.95
C TYR A 218 14.80 16.59 -8.30
N TYR A 219 14.53 17.81 -7.79
CA TYR A 219 15.29 19.01 -8.13
C TYR A 219 16.30 19.38 -7.03
N ASP A 220 17.57 19.56 -7.39
CA ASP A 220 18.66 19.84 -6.44
C ASP A 220 18.41 21.06 -5.53
N ASP A 221 17.74 22.09 -6.03
CA ASP A 221 17.47 23.34 -5.30
C ASP A 221 16.26 23.27 -4.35
N THR A 222 15.40 22.26 -4.50
CA THR A 222 14.22 22.06 -3.65
C THR A 222 14.23 20.76 -2.85
N ARG A 223 15.16 19.83 -3.14
CA ARG A 223 15.32 18.54 -2.45
C ARG A 223 15.38 18.67 -0.93
N VAL A 224 16.09 19.67 -0.42
CA VAL A 224 16.21 19.91 1.04
C VAL A 224 14.83 20.08 1.69
N PHE A 225 13.88 20.71 1.00
CA PHE A 225 12.53 20.94 1.53
C PHE A 225 11.71 19.65 1.65
N ALA A 226 12.00 18.64 0.81
CA ALA A 226 11.37 17.33 0.90
C ALA A 226 11.80 16.59 2.18
N TYR A 227 13.11 16.54 2.46
CA TYR A 227 13.63 15.98 3.72
C TYR A 227 13.14 16.78 4.95
N GLU A 228 13.12 18.11 4.89
CA GLU A 228 12.57 18.92 5.99
C GLU A 228 11.09 18.61 6.25
N SER A 229 10.31 18.33 5.21
CA SER A 229 8.89 17.99 5.34
C SER A 229 8.70 16.63 6.01
N LEU A 230 9.50 15.65 5.61
CA LEU A 230 9.53 14.32 6.23
C LEU A 230 9.95 14.39 7.71
N ASP A 231 11.05 15.09 8.02
CA ASP A 231 11.53 15.26 9.39
C ASP A 231 10.48 15.92 10.29
N ARG A 232 9.78 16.92 9.74
CA ARG A 232 8.67 17.59 10.42
C ARG A 232 7.50 16.64 10.71
N ALA A 233 7.12 15.80 9.75
CA ALA A 233 6.05 14.83 9.92
C ALA A 233 6.39 13.78 10.99
N VAL A 234 7.61 13.23 10.95
CA VAL A 234 8.11 12.29 11.97
C VAL A 234 8.14 12.94 13.35
N ALA A 235 8.61 14.18 13.45
CA ALA A 235 8.63 14.91 14.72
C ALA A 235 7.21 15.18 15.25
N TYR A 236 6.26 15.50 14.36
CA TYR A 236 4.86 15.75 14.72
C TYR A 236 4.19 14.49 15.30
N MET A 237 4.28 13.35 14.61
CA MET A 237 3.67 12.10 15.09
C MET A 237 4.30 11.61 16.40
N ARG A 238 5.62 11.81 16.58
CA ARG A 238 6.28 11.52 17.84
C ARG A 238 5.76 12.40 18.99
N ALA A 239 5.60 13.71 18.74
CA ALA A 239 5.12 14.65 19.75
C ALA A 239 3.67 14.34 20.17
N ASN A 240 2.78 14.00 19.21
CA ASN A 240 1.40 13.61 19.52
C ASN A 240 1.35 12.39 20.46
N MET A 241 2.20 11.40 20.24
CA MET A 241 2.27 10.22 21.12
C MET A 241 2.80 10.55 22.52
N ASP A 242 3.83 11.39 22.61
CA ASP A 242 4.34 11.85 23.90
C ASP A 242 3.22 12.57 24.68
N GLU A 243 2.40 13.40 24.05
CA GLU A 243 1.27 14.09 24.70
C GLU A 243 0.22 13.12 25.26
N ILE A 244 -0.07 12.03 24.55
CA ILE A 244 -1.02 10.99 24.99
C ILE A 244 -0.46 10.19 26.17
N GLU A 245 0.83 9.82 26.12
CA GLU A 245 1.49 9.12 27.24
C GLU A 245 1.57 9.98 28.51
N HIS A 246 1.68 11.31 28.37
CA HIS A 246 1.78 12.24 29.49
C HIS A 246 0.43 12.63 30.12
N TYR A 247 -0.70 12.38 29.45
CA TYR A 247 -2.04 12.58 30.02
C TYR A 247 -2.33 11.63 31.20
N ASP A 248 -1.56 10.54 31.32
CA ASP A 248 -1.79 9.42 32.24
C ASP A 248 -0.98 9.49 33.55
N MET A 249 -0.28 10.60 33.83
CA MET A 249 0.35 10.77 35.15
C MET A 249 -0.70 11.25 36.16
N PRO A 250 -1.05 10.46 37.21
CA PRO A 250 -1.94 10.94 38.26
C PRO A 250 -1.29 12.16 38.89
N ALA A 251 -1.99 13.29 38.90
CA ALA A 251 -1.55 14.50 39.57
C ALA A 251 -1.09 14.14 40.99
N ASP A 252 0.19 14.37 41.26
CA ASP A 252 0.80 14.09 42.57
C ASP A 252 -0.05 14.78 43.66
N PRO A 253 -0.64 14.03 44.61
CA PRO A 253 -1.55 14.61 45.61
C PRO A 253 -0.85 15.64 46.52
N ASP A 254 0.48 15.73 46.50
CA ASP A 254 1.24 16.66 47.33
C ASP A 254 1.44 18.07 46.73
N THR A 255 1.08 18.32 45.47
CA THR A 255 1.11 19.70 44.92
C THR A 255 -0.15 20.52 45.25
N ALA A 256 -1.19 19.90 45.82
CA ALA A 256 -2.45 20.55 46.21
C ALA A 256 -2.45 21.15 47.64
N ARG A 257 -1.30 21.53 48.18
CA ARG A 257 -1.20 22.26 49.46
C ARG A 257 -0.42 23.56 49.34
N GLY A 258 -0.95 24.49 48.57
CA GLY A 258 -0.46 25.86 48.65
C GLY A 258 -0.94 26.81 47.57
N HIS A 259 -2.23 27.15 47.55
CA HIS A 259 -2.76 28.52 47.49
C HIS A 259 -4.21 28.57 46.98
N GLY A 260 -5.11 28.92 47.89
CA GLY A 260 -6.29 29.77 47.72
C GLY A 260 -7.16 29.70 46.45
N SER A 261 -8.38 29.20 46.66
CA SER A 261 -9.65 29.65 46.06
C SER A 261 -9.96 29.25 44.61
N ALA A 262 -10.50 28.04 44.47
CA ALA A 262 -11.27 27.60 43.31
C ALA A 262 -12.68 28.21 43.32
N ALA A 263 -13.01 28.98 42.27
CA ALA A 263 -14.38 29.15 41.78
C ALA A 263 -14.33 29.59 40.30
N GLY A 264 -14.55 28.63 39.40
CA GLY A 264 -14.81 28.88 37.98
C GLY A 264 -13.72 28.37 37.05
N MET A 265 -13.73 27.07 36.73
CA MET A 265 -13.04 26.45 35.59
C MET A 265 -13.47 24.97 35.49
N SER A 266 -14.75 24.69 35.25
CA SER A 266 -15.27 23.30 35.13
C SER A 266 -16.01 23.02 33.83
N ASN A 267 -15.90 23.91 32.83
CA ASN A 267 -16.65 23.77 31.56
C ASN A 267 -15.75 23.70 30.31
N ALA A 268 -14.42 23.84 30.44
CA ALA A 268 -13.51 23.77 29.30
C ALA A 268 -12.97 22.35 29.05
N ASP A 269 -12.66 21.61 30.12
CA ASP A 269 -12.09 20.26 30.02
C ASP A 269 -13.14 19.20 29.62
N SER A 270 -14.43 19.41 29.91
CA SER A 270 -15.49 18.49 29.46
C SER A 270 -15.83 18.64 27.97
N ALA A 271 -15.72 19.86 27.43
CA ALA A 271 -16.01 20.13 26.02
C ALA A 271 -14.92 19.54 25.10
N ASN A 272 -13.65 19.63 25.50
CA ASN A 272 -12.54 19.01 24.76
C ASN A 272 -12.64 17.47 24.76
N ASN A 273 -13.06 16.86 25.88
CA ASN A 273 -13.23 15.40 25.95
C ASN A 273 -14.43 14.92 25.13
N GLU A 274 -15.56 15.66 25.13
CA GLU A 274 -16.71 15.33 24.29
C GLU A 274 -16.43 15.51 22.78
N GLU A 275 -15.56 16.45 22.39
CA GLU A 275 -15.11 16.64 21.01
C GLU A 275 -14.18 15.49 20.57
N LEU A 276 -13.23 15.09 21.42
CA LEU A 276 -12.35 13.93 21.19
C LEU A 276 -13.14 12.61 21.14
N ASP A 277 -14.12 12.41 22.03
CA ASP A 277 -14.97 11.21 22.04
C ASP A 277 -15.81 11.08 20.75
N ARG A 278 -16.31 12.21 20.21
CA ARG A 278 -17.02 12.23 18.91
C ARG A 278 -16.09 11.92 17.74
N ILE A 279 -14.87 12.47 17.76
CA ILE A 279 -13.84 12.18 16.73
C ILE A 279 -13.48 10.69 16.77
N ASN A 280 -13.36 10.10 17.95
CA ASN A 280 -13.06 8.69 18.14
C ASN A 280 -14.19 7.77 17.66
N GLU A 281 -15.46 8.04 18.01
CA GLU A 281 -16.61 7.24 17.55
C GLU A 281 -16.82 7.35 16.03
N GLN A 282 -16.51 8.48 15.40
CA GLN A 282 -16.55 8.60 13.94
C GLN A 282 -15.39 7.88 13.25
N PHE A 283 -14.21 7.91 13.87
CA PHE A 283 -13.04 7.17 13.40
C PHE A 283 -13.24 5.65 13.55
N GLU A 284 -13.98 5.18 14.57
CA GLU A 284 -14.43 3.79 14.68
C GLU A 284 -15.27 3.34 13.47
N GLU A 285 -16.24 4.16 13.05
CA GLU A 285 -17.10 3.86 11.89
C GLU A 285 -16.29 3.97 10.58
N MET A 286 -15.39 4.96 10.45
CA MET A 286 -14.52 5.15 9.29
C MET A 286 -13.54 3.98 9.12
N MET A 287 -12.82 3.58 10.18
CA MET A 287 -11.88 2.46 10.14
C MET A 287 -12.59 1.12 9.88
N ALA A 288 -13.78 0.89 10.46
CA ALA A 288 -14.53 -0.34 10.25
C ALA A 288 -15.00 -0.52 8.79
N GLU A 289 -15.11 0.56 8.03
CA GLU A 289 -15.48 0.57 6.61
C GLU A 289 -14.27 0.77 5.67
N GLU A 290 -13.14 1.32 6.15
CA GLU A 290 -11.86 1.48 5.42
C GLU A 290 -11.20 0.10 5.14
N PHE A 291 -11.40 -0.88 6.03
CA PHE A 291 -10.97 -2.29 5.86
C PHE A 291 -11.68 -3.05 4.71
N ASP A 292 -12.71 -2.48 4.08
CA ASP A 292 -13.47 -3.07 2.96
C ASP A 292 -13.16 -2.38 1.62
N SER A 293 -12.20 -1.45 1.56
CA SER A 293 -11.86 -0.68 0.34
C SER A 293 -10.57 -1.17 -0.35
N ASP A 294 -10.66 -1.46 -1.65
CA ASP A 294 -9.55 -1.90 -2.53
C ASP A 294 -8.55 -0.75 -2.83
N ASP A 295 -7.99 -0.07 -1.82
CA ASP A 295 -6.93 0.93 -2.01
C ASP A 295 -5.54 0.26 -2.03
N ASN A 296 -4.70 0.58 -3.03
CA ASN A 296 -3.34 0.01 -3.16
C ASN A 296 -2.46 0.27 -1.94
N LEU A 297 -2.55 1.43 -1.28
CA LEU A 297 -1.72 1.74 -0.10
C LEU A 297 -2.22 1.01 1.16
N ASP A 298 -3.53 0.76 1.26
CA ASP A 298 -4.13 0.00 2.37
C ASP A 298 -3.75 -1.49 2.29
N MET A 299 -3.73 -2.04 1.07
CA MET A 299 -3.19 -3.37 0.79
C MET A 299 -1.72 -3.52 1.29
N LEU A 300 -0.88 -2.50 1.06
CA LEU A 300 0.54 -2.49 1.48
C LEU A 300 0.74 -2.28 2.99
N LEU A 301 -0.25 -1.67 3.67
CA LEU A 301 -0.23 -1.38 5.10
C LEU A 301 -1.09 -2.38 5.91
N SER A 302 -1.67 -3.39 5.25
CA SER A 302 -2.52 -4.41 5.87
C SER A 302 -1.73 -5.40 6.74
N GLY A 303 -1.09 -4.90 7.79
CA GLY A 303 -0.79 -5.72 8.94
C GLY A 303 -2.11 -6.17 9.54
N THR A 304 -2.45 -7.45 9.37
CA THR A 304 -3.63 -8.06 10.00
C THR A 304 -3.69 -7.64 11.45
N LEU A 305 -4.69 -6.84 11.82
CA LEU A 305 -5.10 -6.80 13.22
C LEU A 305 -5.37 -8.26 13.61
N PRO A 306 -4.84 -8.74 14.74
CA PRO A 306 -5.27 -10.03 15.26
C PRO A 306 -6.79 -10.03 15.23
N ALA A 307 -7.42 -11.07 14.70
CA ALA A 307 -8.89 -11.16 14.66
C ALA A 307 -9.56 -10.99 16.04
N ASP A 308 -8.78 -11.05 17.13
CA ASP A 308 -9.16 -10.76 18.52
C ASP A 308 -9.09 -9.26 18.91
N SER A 309 -8.53 -8.39 18.06
CA SER A 309 -8.38 -6.94 18.23
C SER A 309 -9.36 -6.12 17.40
N ALA A 310 -10.33 -6.75 16.74
CA ALA A 310 -11.52 -6.05 16.27
C ALA A 310 -12.10 -5.32 17.49
N LEU A 311 -11.92 -3.99 17.49
CA LEU A 311 -12.17 -3.05 18.58
C LEU A 311 -13.17 -3.61 19.58
N ASN A 312 -12.64 -4.22 20.64
CA ASN A 312 -13.49 -4.87 21.63
C ASN A 312 -14.40 -3.77 22.19
N LEU A 313 -15.70 -3.84 21.89
CA LEU A 313 -16.79 -2.94 22.33
C LEU A 313 -16.95 -2.83 23.87
N THR A 314 -15.91 -3.20 24.63
CA THR A 314 -15.85 -3.27 26.09
C THR A 314 -14.72 -2.44 26.68
N LEU A 315 -13.90 -1.75 25.85
CA LEU A 315 -12.86 -0.85 26.34
C LEU A 315 -13.47 0.42 26.94
N ASP A 316 -12.83 0.96 27.98
CA ASP A 316 -13.10 2.31 28.50
C ASP A 316 -12.73 3.33 27.42
N PRO A 317 -13.52 4.40 27.16
CA PRO A 317 -13.22 5.41 26.13
C PRO A 317 -11.77 5.92 26.09
N VAL A 318 -11.13 6.04 27.27
CA VAL A 318 -9.71 6.46 27.37
C VAL A 318 -8.76 5.38 26.83
N GLU A 319 -8.99 4.11 27.17
CA GLU A 319 -8.17 3.00 26.66
C GLU A 319 -8.37 2.80 25.16
N PHE A 320 -9.60 3.01 24.69
CA PHE A 320 -9.96 2.96 23.29
C PHE A 320 -9.23 4.04 22.46
N ASN A 321 -9.31 5.31 22.88
CA ASN A 321 -8.60 6.41 22.21
C ASN A 321 -7.08 6.17 22.18
N ARG A 322 -6.49 5.70 23.28
CA ARG A 322 -5.07 5.33 23.30
C ARG A 322 -4.73 4.25 22.27
N HIS A 323 -5.58 3.24 22.11
CA HIS A 323 -5.37 2.18 21.14
C HIS A 323 -5.45 2.71 19.70
N LEU A 324 -6.39 3.61 19.40
CA LEU A 324 -6.47 4.26 18.09
C LEU A 324 -5.19 5.02 17.74
N HIS A 325 -4.68 5.83 18.68
CA HIS A 325 -3.45 6.56 18.44
C HIS A 325 -2.22 5.66 18.27
N GLN A 326 -2.17 4.52 18.96
CA GLN A 326 -1.14 3.51 18.76
C GLN A 326 -1.22 2.90 17.36
N LEU A 327 -2.41 2.53 16.90
CA LEU A 327 -2.63 1.99 15.56
C LEU A 327 -2.23 3.00 14.48
N ALA A 328 -2.71 4.25 14.58
CA ALA A 328 -2.36 5.32 13.64
C ALA A 328 -0.85 5.55 13.59
N ARG A 329 -0.15 5.43 14.73
CA ARG A 329 1.30 5.50 14.77
C ARG A 329 1.96 4.32 14.06
N GLU A 330 1.54 3.10 14.33
CA GLU A 330 2.12 1.89 13.69
C GLU A 330 1.96 1.97 12.16
N GLN A 331 0.77 2.36 11.69
CA GLN A 331 0.50 2.61 10.28
C GLN A 331 1.39 3.73 9.71
N PHE A 332 1.53 4.85 10.45
CA PHE A 332 2.40 5.95 10.03
C PHE A 332 3.87 5.53 9.95
N GLU A 333 4.37 4.79 10.94
CA GLU A 333 5.75 4.31 10.97
C GLU A 333 6.04 3.41 9.76
N GLN A 334 5.11 2.53 9.38
CA GLN A 334 5.23 1.71 8.17
C GLN A 334 5.13 2.54 6.89
N ALA A 335 4.12 3.40 6.76
CA ALA A 335 3.90 4.22 5.57
C ALA A 335 5.03 5.22 5.32
N VAL A 336 5.66 5.74 6.38
CA VAL A 336 6.83 6.61 6.28
C VAL A 336 8.04 5.89 5.71
N LEU A 337 8.20 4.58 5.90
CA LEU A 337 9.29 3.83 5.26
C LEU A 337 9.16 3.85 3.73
N PHE A 338 7.95 3.76 3.19
CA PHE A 338 7.70 3.91 1.75
C PHE A 338 8.11 5.30 1.26
N LEU A 339 7.72 6.34 2.01
CA LEU A 339 8.09 7.71 1.70
C LEU A 339 9.61 7.95 1.77
N GLN A 340 10.30 7.35 2.75
CA GLN A 340 11.75 7.39 2.88
C GLN A 340 12.46 6.70 1.71
N HIS A 341 12.01 5.50 1.35
CA HIS A 341 12.55 4.76 0.21
C HIS A 341 12.43 5.58 -1.07
N ASP A 342 11.24 6.10 -1.36
CA ASP A 342 10.99 6.87 -2.57
C ASP A 342 11.75 8.19 -2.59
N LEU A 343 11.84 8.86 -1.43
CA LEU A 343 12.61 10.09 -1.28
C LEU A 343 14.09 9.85 -1.61
N ALA A 344 14.69 8.78 -1.08
CA ALA A 344 16.06 8.40 -1.41
C ALA A 344 16.20 8.03 -2.89
N ARG A 345 15.25 7.26 -3.44
CA ARG A 345 15.27 6.84 -4.84
C ARG A 345 15.23 8.01 -5.81
N ILE A 346 14.29 8.93 -5.61
CA ILE A 346 14.09 10.12 -6.45
C ILE A 346 15.25 11.12 -6.27
N SER A 347 15.86 11.15 -5.09
CA SER A 347 17.07 11.95 -4.82
C SER A 347 18.35 11.35 -5.43
N HIS A 348 18.25 10.24 -6.17
CA HIS A 348 19.36 9.48 -6.73
C HIS A 348 20.33 8.88 -5.68
N GLU A 349 19.81 8.57 -4.49
CA GLU A 349 20.51 7.93 -3.38
C GLU A 349 20.24 6.41 -3.38
N ASP A 350 20.47 5.77 -4.54
CA ASP A 350 20.09 4.37 -4.80
C ASP A 350 20.60 3.37 -3.75
N ALA A 351 21.80 3.61 -3.22
CA ALA A 351 22.39 2.73 -2.21
C ALA A 351 21.64 2.78 -0.87
N GLU A 352 21.13 3.95 -0.50
CA GLU A 352 20.34 4.15 0.72
C GLU A 352 18.95 3.54 0.57
N ALA A 353 18.30 3.78 -0.58
CA ALA A 353 17.03 3.15 -0.91
C ALA A 353 17.13 1.61 -0.91
N ASP A 354 18.16 1.05 -1.57
CA ASP A 354 18.41 -0.40 -1.59
C ASP A 354 18.71 -0.97 -0.18
N GLU A 355 19.38 -0.21 0.68
CA GLU A 355 19.65 -0.64 2.06
C GLU A 355 18.39 -0.65 2.90
N LEU A 356 17.50 0.33 2.70
CA LEU A 356 16.18 0.36 3.33
C LEU A 356 15.37 -0.88 2.94
N LEU A 357 15.42 -1.28 1.66
CA LEU A 357 14.81 -2.54 1.21
C LEU A 357 15.36 -3.78 1.93
N ARG A 358 16.68 -3.89 2.08
CA ARG A 358 17.31 -5.03 2.78
C ARG A 358 17.04 -5.04 4.27
N ALA A 359 16.90 -3.86 4.89
CA ALA A 359 16.65 -3.74 6.32
C ALA A 359 15.24 -4.19 6.73
N HIS A 360 14.29 -4.22 5.79
CA HIS A 360 12.87 -4.47 6.02
C HIS A 360 12.30 -5.60 5.15
N ILE A 361 13.09 -6.64 4.86
CA ILE A 361 12.63 -7.80 4.06
C ILE A 361 11.51 -8.61 4.73
N ASP A 362 11.28 -8.41 6.03
CA ASP A 362 10.18 -8.99 6.78
C ASP A 362 8.82 -8.36 6.41
N MET A 363 8.81 -7.20 5.75
CA MET A 363 7.62 -6.59 5.19
C MET A 363 7.42 -7.01 3.73
N GLU A 364 6.23 -7.53 3.41
CA GLU A 364 5.86 -8.02 2.07
C GLU A 364 6.16 -7.03 0.94
N PRO A 365 5.72 -5.75 1.00
CA PRO A 365 6.01 -4.76 -0.05
C PRO A 365 7.51 -4.53 -0.30
N PHE A 366 8.29 -4.56 0.77
CA PHE A 366 9.73 -4.27 0.74
C PHE A 366 10.52 -5.42 0.13
N ALA A 367 10.18 -6.65 0.51
CA ALA A 367 10.77 -7.85 -0.08
C ALA A 367 10.45 -7.95 -1.57
N ASP A 368 9.20 -7.70 -1.96
CA ASP A 368 8.78 -7.71 -3.36
C ASP A 368 9.51 -6.65 -4.18
N MET A 369 9.63 -5.42 -3.63
CA MET A 369 10.35 -4.35 -4.28
C MET A 369 11.84 -4.66 -4.42
N LEU A 370 12.44 -5.32 -3.42
CA LEU A 370 13.80 -5.81 -3.51
C LEU A 370 13.94 -6.89 -4.60
N ALA A 371 13.01 -7.84 -4.69
CA ALA A 371 13.00 -8.85 -5.73
C ALA A 371 12.93 -8.23 -7.12
N LEU A 372 12.00 -7.28 -7.34
CA LEU A 372 11.88 -6.50 -8.57
C LEU A 372 13.21 -5.78 -8.92
N ARG A 373 13.84 -5.15 -7.93
CA ARG A 373 15.12 -4.47 -8.10
C ARG A 373 16.26 -5.41 -8.48
N LEU A 374 16.31 -6.60 -7.89
CA LEU A 374 17.35 -7.59 -8.18
C LEU A 374 17.15 -8.23 -9.56
N ILE A 375 15.90 -8.45 -9.98
CA ILE A 375 15.58 -8.93 -11.33
C ILE A 375 15.97 -7.87 -12.39
N SER A 376 15.52 -6.62 -12.22
CA SER A 376 15.81 -5.55 -13.19
C SER A 376 17.31 -5.25 -13.34
N THR A 377 18.09 -5.49 -12.29
CA THR A 377 19.56 -5.35 -12.31
C THR A 377 20.31 -6.65 -12.63
N GLN A 378 19.60 -7.73 -12.97
CA GLN A 378 20.14 -9.06 -13.28
C GLN A 378 21.06 -9.62 -12.16
N ARG A 379 20.78 -9.27 -10.91
CA ARG A 379 21.51 -9.74 -9.72
C ARG A 379 20.90 -11.04 -9.19
N PHE A 380 20.86 -12.05 -10.03
CA PHE A 380 20.14 -13.31 -9.75
C PHE A 380 20.74 -14.13 -8.59
N ASP A 381 22.04 -14.00 -8.30
CA ASP A 381 22.65 -14.63 -7.12
C ASP A 381 22.03 -14.08 -5.81
N ASP A 382 21.89 -12.76 -5.71
CA ASP A 382 21.28 -12.11 -4.55
C ASP A 382 19.77 -12.37 -4.49
N LEU A 383 19.10 -12.46 -5.63
CA LEU A 383 17.68 -12.83 -5.72
C LEU A 383 17.44 -14.25 -5.17
N LEU A 384 18.33 -15.18 -5.52
CA LEU A 384 18.27 -16.54 -5.01
C LEU A 384 18.50 -16.58 -3.49
N GLU A 385 19.44 -15.80 -2.97
CA GLU A 385 19.66 -15.68 -1.52
C GLU A 385 18.44 -15.11 -0.81
N LEU A 386 17.81 -14.06 -1.37
CA LEU A 386 16.59 -13.47 -0.85
C LEU A 386 15.44 -14.49 -0.76
N ALA A 387 15.15 -15.18 -1.87
CA ALA A 387 14.07 -16.16 -1.91
C ALA A 387 14.28 -17.29 -0.88
N ASN A 388 15.51 -17.81 -0.76
CA ASN A 388 15.83 -18.83 0.23
C ASN A 388 15.71 -18.30 1.68
N THR A 389 16.08 -17.04 1.92
CA THR A 389 15.97 -16.41 3.24
C THR A 389 14.51 -16.28 3.64
N ILE A 390 13.64 -15.81 2.75
CA ILE A 390 12.22 -15.64 3.04
C ILE A 390 11.52 -16.98 3.21
N GLU A 391 11.79 -17.96 2.34
CA GLU A 391 11.26 -19.33 2.52
C GLU A 391 11.67 -19.94 3.87
N HIS A 392 12.86 -19.59 4.40
CA HIS A 392 13.36 -20.13 5.67
C HIS A 392 12.82 -19.37 6.89
N ASP A 393 12.97 -18.05 6.90
CA ASP A 393 12.73 -17.19 8.07
C ASP A 393 11.27 -16.69 8.12
N HIS A 394 10.63 -16.51 6.96
CA HIS A 394 9.29 -15.94 6.82
C HIS A 394 8.39 -16.77 5.87
N PRO A 395 8.18 -18.08 6.13
CA PRO A 395 7.52 -18.99 5.19
C PRO A 395 6.05 -18.68 4.85
N ASN A 396 5.40 -17.78 5.60
CA ASN A 396 4.02 -17.37 5.36
C ASN A 396 3.90 -16.02 4.66
N GLN A 397 5.03 -15.39 4.32
CA GLN A 397 5.07 -14.10 3.63
C GLN A 397 4.57 -14.27 2.19
N LEU A 398 3.63 -13.42 1.76
CA LEU A 398 3.03 -13.44 0.44
C LEU A 398 3.66 -12.39 -0.48
N MET A 399 3.55 -12.59 -1.80
CA MET A 399 3.81 -11.54 -2.78
C MET A 399 2.55 -10.69 -2.97
N MET A 400 2.75 -9.39 -2.94
CA MET A 400 1.73 -8.35 -3.08
C MET A 400 1.86 -7.57 -4.40
N LEU A 401 3.08 -7.36 -4.90
CA LEU A 401 3.35 -6.53 -6.07
C LEU A 401 3.36 -7.30 -7.40
N PHE A 402 3.47 -8.63 -7.34
CA PHE A 402 3.54 -9.47 -8.53
C PHE A 402 2.17 -10.11 -8.84
N PRO A 403 1.75 -10.15 -10.11
CA PRO A 403 0.54 -10.87 -10.51
C PRO A 403 0.66 -12.37 -10.22
N GLU A 404 -0.37 -12.97 -9.61
CA GLU A 404 -0.42 -14.42 -9.33
C GLU A 404 -0.19 -15.29 -10.58
N THR A 405 -0.52 -14.78 -11.77
CA THR A 405 -0.29 -15.50 -13.03
C THR A 405 1.19 -15.70 -13.36
N LEU A 406 2.03 -14.75 -12.94
CA LEU A 406 3.49 -14.74 -13.13
C LEU A 406 4.21 -15.43 -11.97
N VAL A 407 3.71 -15.28 -10.75
CA VAL A 407 4.25 -15.92 -9.54
C VAL A 407 3.25 -16.89 -8.88
N PRO A 408 2.81 -17.94 -9.58
CA PRO A 408 1.77 -18.84 -9.06
C PRO A 408 2.17 -19.60 -7.79
N TYR A 409 3.48 -19.68 -7.52
CA TYR A 409 4.02 -20.30 -6.31
C TYR A 409 4.75 -19.29 -5.42
N GLN A 410 4.39 -18.00 -5.50
CA GLN A 410 4.93 -16.95 -4.62
C GLN A 410 6.48 -16.89 -4.68
N TRP A 411 7.16 -16.87 -3.52
CA TRP A 411 8.62 -16.86 -3.40
C TRP A 411 9.32 -18.02 -4.12
N ASP A 412 8.63 -19.16 -4.25
CA ASP A 412 9.14 -20.33 -4.94
C ASP A 412 9.23 -20.09 -6.46
N SER A 413 8.32 -19.28 -7.02
CA SER A 413 8.43 -18.75 -8.39
C SER A 413 9.60 -17.77 -8.53
N ILE A 414 9.86 -16.93 -7.53
CA ILE A 414 11.06 -16.05 -7.52
C ILE A 414 12.35 -16.84 -7.50
N ARG A 415 12.41 -17.91 -6.72
CA ARG A 415 13.53 -18.86 -6.71
C ARG A 415 13.75 -19.48 -8.09
N GLU A 416 12.68 -19.88 -8.78
CA GLU A 416 12.74 -20.38 -10.16
C GLU A 416 13.38 -19.36 -11.11
N ILE A 417 12.90 -18.11 -11.10
CA ILE A 417 13.40 -17.02 -11.93
C ILE A 417 14.89 -16.76 -11.67
N ALA A 418 15.30 -16.77 -10.40
CA ALA A 418 16.70 -16.61 -10.04
C ALA A 418 17.57 -17.75 -10.62
N LEU A 419 17.12 -19.00 -10.51
CA LEU A 419 17.82 -20.15 -11.06
C LEU A 419 17.87 -20.12 -12.60
N GLN A 420 16.80 -19.67 -13.25
CA GLN A 420 16.75 -19.45 -14.70
C GLN A 420 17.76 -18.38 -15.13
N GLY A 421 17.79 -17.24 -14.44
CA GLY A 421 18.73 -16.14 -14.71
C GLY A 421 20.21 -16.54 -14.51
N LEU A 422 20.49 -17.46 -13.60
CA LEU A 422 21.82 -18.04 -13.38
C LEU A 422 22.16 -19.23 -14.31
N ASP A 423 21.21 -19.68 -15.15
CA ASP A 423 21.29 -20.92 -15.95
C ASP A 423 21.68 -22.16 -15.10
N ARG A 424 21.17 -22.24 -13.86
CA ARG A 424 21.42 -23.36 -12.93
C ARG A 424 20.51 -24.55 -13.23
N ARG A 425 20.72 -25.18 -14.38
CA ARG A 425 19.84 -26.23 -14.94
C ARG A 425 19.62 -27.43 -14.03
N GLU A 426 20.64 -27.91 -13.34
CA GLU A 426 20.50 -29.08 -12.47
C GLU A 426 19.64 -28.78 -11.24
N ASP A 427 19.74 -27.56 -10.70
CA ASP A 427 18.89 -27.12 -9.60
C ASP A 427 17.45 -26.88 -10.06
N LEU A 428 17.26 -26.32 -11.26
CA LEU A 428 15.94 -26.22 -11.89
C LEU A 428 15.28 -27.59 -12.09
N LYS A 429 16.02 -28.56 -12.63
CA LYS A 429 15.52 -29.94 -12.79
C LYS A 429 15.09 -30.51 -11.43
N HIS A 430 15.91 -30.33 -10.40
CA HIS A 430 15.56 -30.76 -9.04
C HIS A 430 14.27 -30.11 -8.55
N MET A 431 14.16 -28.79 -8.69
CA MET A 431 12.97 -28.03 -8.28
C MET A 431 11.70 -28.51 -8.98
N TYR A 432 11.74 -28.73 -10.31
CA TYR A 432 10.57 -29.23 -11.03
C TYR A 432 10.23 -30.68 -10.67
N ARG A 433 11.23 -31.54 -10.43
CA ARG A 433 10.97 -32.91 -9.93
C ARG A 433 10.25 -32.87 -8.60
N GLU A 434 10.70 -32.04 -7.67
CA GLU A 434 10.08 -31.87 -6.35
C GLU A 434 8.64 -31.39 -6.48
N ARG A 435 8.37 -30.38 -7.33
CA ARG A 435 7.01 -29.90 -7.61
C ARG A 435 6.11 -30.98 -8.20
N ILE A 436 6.62 -31.79 -9.14
CA ILE A 436 5.86 -32.92 -9.71
C ILE A 436 5.52 -33.93 -8.63
N ILE A 437 6.46 -34.24 -7.72
CA ILE A 437 6.29 -35.23 -6.65
C ILE A 437 5.27 -34.75 -5.61
N GLU A 438 5.32 -33.47 -5.23
CA GLU A 438 4.46 -32.86 -4.22
C GLU A 438 3.16 -32.24 -4.79
N ALA A 439 2.91 -32.36 -6.10
CA ALA A 439 1.73 -31.79 -6.71
C ALA A 439 0.42 -32.37 -6.16
N TYR A 440 -0.46 -31.47 -5.74
CA TYR A 440 -1.84 -31.78 -5.34
C TYR A 440 -2.87 -31.31 -6.38
N ASP A 441 -2.58 -30.23 -7.11
CA ASP A 441 -3.48 -29.70 -8.14
C ASP A 441 -3.31 -30.49 -9.45
N PRO A 442 -4.37 -31.14 -9.95
CA PRO A 442 -4.31 -31.90 -11.20
C PRO A 442 -4.12 -31.05 -12.46
N SER A 443 -4.33 -29.74 -12.37
CA SER A 443 -4.17 -28.80 -13.48
C SER A 443 -2.74 -28.27 -13.61
N ASP A 444 -1.88 -28.53 -12.63
CA ASP A 444 -0.56 -27.92 -12.54
C ASP A 444 0.52 -28.61 -13.39
N THR A 445 0.26 -28.75 -14.69
CA THR A 445 1.18 -29.44 -15.62
C THR A 445 2.42 -28.63 -15.98
N ARG A 446 2.60 -27.43 -15.41
CA ARG A 446 3.70 -26.50 -15.72
C ARG A 446 5.05 -27.11 -15.37
N ALA A 447 5.21 -27.65 -14.16
CA ALA A 447 6.48 -28.24 -13.72
C ALA A 447 6.93 -29.41 -14.62
N LEU A 448 6.01 -30.29 -15.03
CA LEU A 448 6.31 -31.41 -15.94
C LEU A 448 6.74 -30.93 -17.32
N THR A 449 6.09 -29.88 -17.83
CA THR A 449 6.39 -29.28 -19.14
C THR A 449 7.77 -28.62 -19.11
N ASN A 450 8.07 -27.85 -18.05
CA ASN A 450 9.35 -27.15 -17.89
C ASN A 450 10.50 -28.14 -17.70
N LEU A 451 10.33 -29.18 -16.88
CA LEU A 451 11.31 -30.25 -16.72
C LEU A 451 11.64 -30.91 -18.06
N ARG A 452 10.61 -31.25 -18.85
CA ARG A 452 10.80 -31.86 -20.17
C ARG A 452 11.52 -30.93 -21.14
N ALA A 453 11.25 -29.62 -21.10
CA ALA A 453 11.92 -28.63 -21.95
C ALA A 453 13.40 -28.45 -21.59
N LEU A 454 13.76 -28.58 -20.30
CA LEU A 454 15.14 -28.54 -19.80
C LEU A 454 15.94 -29.81 -20.10
N CYS A 455 15.25 -30.94 -20.27
CA CYS A 455 15.86 -32.24 -20.52
C CYS A 455 16.03 -32.49 -22.02
N GLU A 456 17.26 -32.33 -22.51
CA GLU A 456 17.61 -32.65 -23.91
C GLU A 456 17.71 -34.17 -24.12
N ASP A 457 18.67 -34.82 -23.46
CA ASP A 457 19.00 -36.25 -23.64
C ASP A 457 18.81 -37.10 -22.36
N ASP A 458 18.51 -36.48 -21.22
CA ASP A 458 18.47 -37.12 -19.90
C ASP A 458 17.06 -37.36 -19.33
N TRP A 459 16.02 -37.16 -20.15
CA TRP A 459 14.62 -37.34 -19.73
C TRP A 459 14.35 -38.71 -19.09
N ASP A 460 14.89 -39.80 -19.67
CA ASP A 460 14.77 -41.16 -19.13
C ASP A 460 15.39 -41.31 -17.73
N GLU A 461 16.38 -40.48 -17.39
CA GLU A 461 16.97 -40.45 -16.04
C GLU A 461 16.07 -39.71 -15.07
N GLN A 462 15.52 -38.57 -15.49
CA GLN A 462 14.58 -37.78 -14.67
C GLN A 462 13.33 -38.59 -14.32
N VAL A 463 12.74 -39.29 -15.29
CA VAL A 463 11.57 -40.15 -15.06
C VAL A 463 11.89 -41.25 -14.05
N ARG A 464 13.08 -41.86 -14.14
CA ARG A 464 13.53 -42.89 -13.18
C ARG A 464 13.71 -42.32 -11.77
N GLU A 465 14.21 -41.09 -11.64
CA GLU A 465 14.34 -40.41 -10.35
C GLU A 465 12.97 -40.12 -9.75
N ILE A 466 12.04 -39.54 -10.52
CA ILE A 466 10.67 -39.24 -10.07
C ILE A 466 9.97 -40.53 -9.61
N VAL A 467 10.02 -41.61 -10.40
CA VAL A 467 9.42 -42.90 -10.02
C VAL A 467 10.02 -43.43 -8.72
N ARG A 468 11.33 -43.31 -8.55
CA ARG A 468 12.04 -43.78 -7.35
C ARG A 468 11.66 -42.98 -6.11
N GLU A 469 11.61 -41.65 -6.23
CA GLU A 469 11.34 -40.74 -5.12
C GLU A 469 9.86 -40.72 -4.72
N TYR A 470 8.96 -40.71 -5.71
CA TYR A 470 7.52 -40.81 -5.48
C TYR A 470 7.11 -42.19 -4.90
N ALA A 471 7.94 -43.21 -5.15
CA ALA A 471 7.83 -44.55 -4.55
C ALA A 471 6.44 -45.20 -4.72
N ASP A 472 5.87 -45.08 -5.92
CA ASP A 472 4.53 -45.53 -6.28
C ASP A 472 3.44 -44.99 -5.31
N GLY A 473 3.68 -43.84 -4.69
CA GLY A 473 2.77 -43.20 -3.75
C GLY A 473 2.70 -43.85 -2.37
N ASN A 474 3.72 -44.64 -2.00
CA ASN A 474 3.82 -45.21 -0.66
C ASN A 474 3.86 -44.08 0.40
N ASP A 475 3.09 -44.25 1.48
CA ASP A 475 2.90 -43.26 2.55
C ASP A 475 2.22 -41.93 2.15
N ARG A 476 1.64 -41.83 0.93
CA ARG A 476 0.83 -40.68 0.51
C ARG A 476 -0.67 -40.93 0.69
N TYR A 477 -1.41 -39.88 1.03
CA TYR A 477 -2.86 -39.94 1.26
C TYR A 477 -3.70 -39.58 0.03
N ALA A 478 -3.10 -38.92 -0.96
CA ALA A 478 -3.78 -38.42 -2.15
C ALA A 478 -3.10 -38.92 -3.42
N ARG A 479 -3.90 -39.07 -4.47
CA ARG A 479 -3.43 -39.38 -5.82
C ARG A 479 -2.72 -38.16 -6.41
N ASN A 480 -1.73 -38.40 -7.25
CA ASN A 480 -1.03 -37.35 -8.00
C ASN A 480 -1.34 -37.50 -9.50
N MET A 481 -2.19 -36.62 -10.03
CA MET A 481 -2.62 -36.70 -11.43
C MET A 481 -1.50 -36.40 -12.41
N ILE A 482 -0.54 -35.55 -12.04
CA ILE A 482 0.60 -35.22 -12.90
C ILE A 482 1.49 -36.44 -13.06
N TYR A 483 1.75 -37.16 -11.97
CA TYR A 483 2.49 -38.42 -12.00
C TYR A 483 1.77 -39.48 -12.84
N GLU A 484 0.44 -39.57 -12.74
CA GLU A 484 -0.37 -40.46 -13.58
C GLU A 484 -0.29 -40.10 -15.08
N GLN A 485 -0.37 -38.81 -15.42
CA GLN A 485 -0.19 -38.33 -16.80
C GLN A 485 1.21 -38.66 -17.34
N MET A 486 2.26 -38.48 -16.52
CA MET A 486 3.63 -38.84 -16.87
C MET A 486 3.75 -40.35 -17.14
N MET A 487 3.17 -41.21 -16.29
CA MET A 487 3.17 -42.66 -16.52
C MET A 487 2.53 -43.04 -17.86
N ILE A 488 1.43 -42.37 -18.23
CA ILE A 488 0.73 -42.60 -19.51
C ILE A 488 1.61 -42.15 -20.68
N ALA A 489 2.22 -40.97 -20.58
CA ALA A 489 3.04 -40.41 -21.65
C ALA A 489 4.30 -41.25 -21.93
N GLU A 490 4.88 -41.88 -20.90
CA GLU A 490 6.15 -42.61 -20.98
C GLU A 490 5.98 -44.14 -20.96
N ASP A 491 4.75 -44.65 -21.12
CA ASP A 491 4.43 -46.09 -21.22
C ASP A 491 4.90 -46.93 -20.00
N LEU A 492 4.76 -46.38 -18.79
CA LEU A 492 5.25 -46.99 -17.54
C LEU A 492 4.27 -48.03 -16.95
N VAL A 493 4.11 -49.16 -17.65
CA VAL A 493 3.12 -50.19 -17.33
C VAL A 493 3.36 -50.85 -15.95
N ASP A 494 4.61 -51.18 -15.62
CA ASP A 494 4.94 -51.88 -14.38
C ASP A 494 4.75 -50.99 -13.15
N GLU A 495 5.09 -49.70 -13.28
CA GLU A 495 4.90 -48.64 -12.28
C GLU A 495 3.40 -48.41 -12.04
N ALA A 496 2.62 -48.24 -13.11
CA ALA A 496 1.17 -48.07 -13.03
C ALA A 496 0.49 -49.24 -12.29
N GLN A 497 0.94 -50.47 -12.53
CA GLN A 497 0.43 -51.64 -11.79
C GLN A 497 0.77 -51.62 -10.30
N ARG A 498 1.91 -51.06 -9.89
CA ARG A 498 2.29 -50.91 -8.48
C ARG A 498 1.52 -49.76 -7.84
N TYR A 499 1.44 -48.61 -8.51
CA TYR A 499 0.72 -47.43 -8.05
C TYR A 499 -0.77 -47.71 -7.79
N VAL A 500 -1.46 -48.45 -8.69
CA VAL A 500 -2.88 -48.83 -8.50
C VAL A 500 -3.12 -49.72 -7.26
N ARG A 501 -2.08 -50.37 -6.72
CA ARG A 501 -2.23 -51.12 -5.44
C ARG A 501 -2.39 -50.17 -4.26
N ASN A 502 -1.74 -49.02 -4.32
CA ASN A 502 -1.82 -47.98 -3.30
C ASN A 502 -3.05 -47.08 -3.54
N PHE A 503 -3.38 -46.81 -4.81
CA PHE A 503 -4.54 -46.02 -5.23
C PHE A 503 -5.43 -46.79 -6.23
N PRO A 504 -6.35 -47.65 -5.75
CA PRO A 504 -7.22 -48.46 -6.62
C PRO A 504 -8.10 -47.64 -7.58
N GLU A 505 -8.45 -46.43 -7.17
CA GLU A 505 -9.29 -45.50 -7.93
C GLU A 505 -8.59 -44.99 -9.21
N ALA A 506 -7.25 -44.97 -9.25
CA ALA A 506 -6.47 -44.56 -10.42
C ALA A 506 -6.57 -45.53 -11.61
N LYS A 507 -7.20 -46.70 -11.42
CA LYS A 507 -7.31 -47.72 -12.46
C LYS A 507 -8.12 -47.26 -13.67
N GLU A 508 -9.11 -46.39 -13.49
CA GLU A 508 -9.91 -45.85 -14.59
C GLU A 508 -9.10 -44.90 -15.46
N ASP A 509 -8.34 -44.00 -14.83
CA ASP A 509 -7.54 -43.00 -15.53
C ASP A 509 -6.29 -43.61 -16.19
N LEU A 510 -5.71 -44.66 -15.57
CA LEU A 510 -4.56 -45.41 -16.12
C LEU A 510 -4.98 -46.57 -17.05
N ALA A 511 -6.25 -46.65 -17.44
CA ALA A 511 -6.75 -47.75 -18.27
C ALA A 511 -5.99 -47.89 -19.60
N LEU A 512 -5.53 -46.76 -20.17
CA LEU A 512 -4.76 -46.72 -21.42
C LEU A 512 -3.41 -47.47 -21.37
N LEU A 513 -2.83 -47.65 -20.17
CA LEU A 513 -1.59 -48.41 -19.96
C LEU A 513 -1.84 -49.87 -19.59
N LEU A 514 -2.96 -50.12 -18.88
CA LEU A 514 -3.23 -51.41 -18.24
C LEU A 514 -4.04 -52.37 -19.14
N TRP A 515 -4.59 -51.89 -20.26
CA TRP A 515 -5.47 -52.61 -21.20
C TRP A 515 -5.16 -52.23 -22.64
#